data_AF-A0A7C4GT73-F1
#
_entry.id   AF-A0A7C4GT73-F1
#
_cell.length_a   1.000
_cell.length_b   1.000
_cell.length_c   1.000
_cell.angle_alpha   90.00
_cell.angle_beta   90.00
_cell.angle_gamma   90.00
#
_symmetry.space_group_name_H-M   'P 1'
#
loop_
_entity.id
_entity.type
_entity.pdbx_description
1 polymer ?
#
loop_
_entity_poly.entity_id
_entity_poly.type
_entity_poly.pdbx_seq_one_letter_code
_entity_poly.pdbx_strand_id
1 'polypeptide(L)' 'MDFVKVMLCQTGSEADLKRPNFVCEPKYDGTRVVAIKEKGGVVRLHNRHLIDYTVRLPEIVEEVKAIPGSFVLDGEVV' A
#
# COMPACT_ATOMS: atom_id res chain seq x y z
N MET A 1 4.71 15.49 9.20
CA MET A 1 4.05 14.56 8.26
C MET A 1 4.48 13.19 8.67
N ASP A 2 3.51 12.34 9.00
CA ASP A 2 3.82 11.04 9.57
C ASP A 2 3.90 10.03 8.43
N PHE A 3 5.13 9.66 8.06
CA PHE A 3 5.38 8.54 7.20
C PHE A 3 5.02 7.24 7.91
N VAL A 4 4.39 6.30 7.20
CA VAL A 4 4.06 4.99 7.77
C VAL A 4 5.15 4.01 7.41
N LYS A 5 5.82 3.45 8.43
CA LYS A 5 6.72 2.32 8.21
C LYS A 5 5.90 1.08 7.91
N VAL A 6 6.14 0.49 6.75
CA VAL A 6 5.42 -0.70 6.28
C VAL A 6 5.82 -1.96 7.06
N MET A 7 4.86 -2.87 7.21
CA MET A 7 5.09 -4.21 7.74
C MET A 7 5.81 -5.07 6.70
N LEU A 8 6.86 -5.80 7.10
CA LEU A 8 7.56 -6.74 6.22
C LEU A 8 7.14 -8.19 6.51
N CYS A 9 7.21 -9.02 5.48
CA CYS A 9 6.95 -10.45 5.60
C CYS A 9 8.26 -11.22 5.85
N GLN A 10 8.14 -12.37 6.49
CA GLN A 10 9.23 -13.33 6.64
C GLN A 10 9.15 -14.39 5.52
N THR A 11 10.28 -14.91 5.09
CA THR A 11 10.30 -16.06 4.17
C THR A 11 9.67 -17.26 4.85
N GLY A 12 8.63 -17.83 4.23
CA GLY A 12 7.92 -19.01 4.71
C GLY A 12 7.94 -20.16 3.71
N SER A 13 7.02 -21.10 3.90
CA SER A 13 6.82 -22.29 3.07
C SER A 13 5.35 -22.46 2.66
N GLU A 14 5.06 -23.36 1.73
CA GLU A 14 3.67 -23.67 1.36
C GLU A 14 2.83 -24.21 2.53
N ALA A 15 3.47 -24.81 3.54
CA ALA A 15 2.78 -25.29 4.73
C ALA A 15 2.17 -24.14 5.55
N ASP A 16 2.78 -22.95 5.50
CA ASP A 16 2.28 -21.76 6.21
C ASP A 16 0.91 -21.31 5.69
N LEU A 17 0.59 -21.60 4.43
CA LEU A 17 -0.72 -21.28 3.81
C LEU A 17 -1.88 -22.06 4.43
N LYS A 18 -1.60 -23.11 5.23
CA LYS A 18 -2.62 -23.95 5.88
C LYS A 18 -2.79 -23.62 7.37
N ARG A 19 -2.12 -22.58 7.87
CA ARG A 19 -2.15 -22.24 9.30
C ARG A 19 -3.56 -21.80 9.73
N PRO A 20 -4.13 -22.39 10.79
CA PRO A 20 -5.44 -21.98 11.28
C PRO A 20 -5.37 -20.55 11.82
N ASN A 21 -6.46 -19.79 11.66
CA ASN A 21 -6.59 -18.38 12.07
C ASN A 21 -5.71 -17.38 11.30
N PHE A 22 -5.19 -17.76 10.12
CA PHE A 22 -4.53 -16.85 9.19
C PHE A 22 -5.36 -16.71 7.91
N VAL A 23 -5.25 -15.55 7.27
CA VAL A 23 -5.77 -15.31 5.92
C VAL A 23 -4.60 -15.42 4.93
N CYS A 24 -4.86 -16.03 3.78
CA CYS A 24 -3.90 -16.08 2.67
C CYS A 24 -4.29 -15.05 1.62
N GLU A 25 -3.34 -14.22 1.23
CA GLU A 25 -3.48 -13.25 0.14
C GLU A 25 -2.44 -13.55 -0.95
N PRO A 26 -2.78 -13.39 -2.25
CA PRO A 26 -1.81 -13.50 -3.31
C PRO A 26 -0.67 -12.49 -3.12
N LYS A 27 0.58 -12.95 -3.27
CA LYS A 27 1.73 -12.04 -3.32
C LYS A 27 1.88 -11.52 -4.74
N TYR A 28 1.43 -10.28 -4.96
CA TYR A 28 1.68 -9.56 -6.21
C TYR A 28 3.18 -9.22 -6.36
N ASP A 29 3.64 -9.12 -7.61
CA ASP A 29 5.02 -8.76 -7.96
C ASP A 29 5.01 -7.41 -8.66
N GLY A 30 5.11 -6.34 -7.87
CA GLY A 30 5.02 -4.97 -8.37
C GLY A 30 5.83 -4.02 -7.53
N THR A 31 5.30 -2.80 -7.39
CA THR A 31 5.88 -1.80 -6.49
C THR A 31 4.94 -1.55 -5.33
N ARG A 32 5.41 -1.84 -4.11
CA ARG A 32 4.69 -1.48 -2.90
C ARG A 32 4.54 0.02 -2.76
N VAL A 33 3.31 0.47 -2.59
CA VAL A 33 2.93 1.88 -2.42
C VAL A 33 2.00 2.01 -1.22
N VAL A 34 2.32 2.98 -0.36
CA VAL A 34 1.40 3.46 0.67
C VAL A 34 0.76 4.74 0.15
N ALA A 35 -0.56 4.72 0.03
CA ALA A 35 -1.38 5.86 -0.36
C ALA A 35 -1.98 6.52 0.88
N ILE A 36 -1.68 7.80 1.09
CA ILE A 36 -2.24 8.60 2.17
C ILE A 36 -3.19 9.62 1.56
N LYS A 37 -4.48 9.54 1.93
CA LYS A 37 -5.48 10.55 1.61
C LYS A 37 -5.88 11.31 2.87
N GLU A 38 -5.49 12.58 2.93
CA GLU A 38 -5.80 13.47 4.04
C GLU A 38 -7.22 14.05 3.91
N LYS A 39 -7.75 14.59 5.02
CA LYS A 39 -8.98 15.40 4.98
C LYS A 39 -8.76 16.59 4.05
N GLY A 40 -9.69 16.81 3.11
CA GLY A 40 -9.53 17.80 2.04
C GLY A 40 -9.07 17.23 0.69
N GLY A 41 -8.82 15.91 0.62
CA GLY A 41 -8.62 15.20 -0.65
C GLY A 41 -7.20 15.28 -1.21
N VAL A 42 -6.23 15.74 -0.41
CA VAL A 42 -4.81 15.68 -0.75
C VAL A 42 -4.35 14.24 -0.68
N VAL A 43 -3.79 13.75 -1.78
CA VAL A 43 -3.23 12.39 -1.89
C VAL A 43 -1.72 12.48 -1.99
N ARG A 44 -1.02 11.63 -1.23
CA ARG A 44 0.42 11.41 -1.36
C ARG A 44 0.71 9.92 -1.42
N LEU A 45 1.66 9.54 -2.26
CA LEU A 45 2.11 8.16 -2.43
C LEU A 45 3.58 8.07 -2.00
N HIS A 46 3.93 7.05 -1.23
CA HIS A 46 5.33 6.72 -1.01
C HIS A 46 5.58 5.23 -1.14
N ASN A 47 6.77 4.87 -1.62
CA ASN A 47 7.16 3.47 -1.71
C ASN A 47 7.66 2.93 -0.36
N ARG A 48 8.03 1.64 -0.33
CA ARG A 48 8.58 0.97 0.87
C ARG A 48 9.80 1.64 1.52
N HIS A 49 10.51 2.51 0.79
CA HIS A 49 11.70 3.23 1.22
C HIS A 49 11.42 4.70 1.54
N LEU A 50 10.14 5.08 1.68
CA LEU A 50 9.67 6.45 1.94
C LEU A 50 10.00 7.45 0.81
N ILE A 51 10.25 6.95 -0.40
CA ILE A 51 10.45 7.79 -1.59
C ILE A 51 9.07 8.22 -2.09
N ASP A 52 8.91 9.52 -2.33
CA ASP A 52 7.69 10.10 -2.90
C ASP A 52 7.46 9.62 -4.34
N TYR A 53 6.30 9.00 -4.56
CA TYR A 53 5.85 8.46 -5.85
C TYR A 53 4.64 9.24 -6.40
N THR A 54 4.18 10.28 -5.72
CA THR A 54 2.95 11.02 -6.05
C THR A 54 2.96 11.54 -7.48
N VAL A 55 4.10 12.08 -7.95
CA VAL A 55 4.25 12.58 -9.33
C VAL A 55 4.50 11.45 -10.33
N ARG A 56 5.01 10.31 -9.87
CA ARG A 56 5.39 9.18 -10.74
C ARG A 56 4.19 8.34 -11.18
N LEU A 57 3.12 8.35 -10.40
CA LEU A 57 1.93 7.52 -10.60
C LEU A 57 0.65 8.38 -10.56
N PRO A 58 0.48 9.35 -11.48
CA PRO A 58 -0.66 10.26 -11.49
C PRO A 58 -2.01 9.54 -11.62
N GLU A 59 -2.08 8.44 -12.36
CA GLU A 59 -3.27 7.61 -12.50
C GLU A 59 -3.72 7.00 -11.16
N ILE A 60 -2.76 6.55 -10.33
CA ILE A 60 -3.05 6.02 -8.99
C ILE A 60 -3.50 7.14 -8.06
N VAL A 61 -2.91 8.33 -8.18
CA VAL A 61 -3.33 9.51 -7.39
C VAL A 61 -4.79 9.86 -7.65
N GLU A 62 -5.22 9.88 -8.91
CA GLU A 62 -6.61 10.22 -9.26
C GLU A 62 -7.61 9.15 -8.78
N GLU A 63 -7.29 7.87 -8.92
CA GLU A 63 -8.14 6.78 -8.41
C GLU A 63 -8.25 6.82 -6.88
N VAL A 64 -7.13 6.98 -6.16
CA VAL A 64 -7.14 7.12 -4.69
C VAL A 64 -7.96 8.34 -4.26
N LYS A 65 -7.86 9.44 -5.01
CA LYS A 65 -8.61 10.67 -4.73
C LYS A 65 -10.12 10.47 -4.89
N ALA A 66 -10.57 9.58 -5.78
CA ALA A 66 -11.99 9.26 -5.97
C ALA A 66 -12.59 8.46 -4.81
N ILE A 67 -11.80 7.68 -4.07
CA ILE A 67 -12.28 6.87 -2.94
C ILE A 67 -12.78 7.76 -1.79
N PRO A 68 -14.02 7.63 -1.29
CA PRO A 68 -14.54 8.47 -0.23
C PRO A 68 -13.77 8.39 1.10
N GLY A 69 -13.67 9.53 1.80
CA GLY A 69 -13.08 9.62 3.14
C GLY A 69 -11.58 9.96 3.16
N SER A 70 -11.00 9.86 4.36
CA SER A 70 -9.58 10.02 4.64
C SER A 70 -9.02 8.72 5.20
N PHE A 71 -7.90 8.24 4.66
CA PHE A 71 -7.38 6.91 4.97
C PHE A 71 -5.88 6.81 4.65
N VAL A 72 -5.29 5.72 5.13
CA VAL A 72 -3.99 5.21 4.68
C VAL A 72 -4.22 3.81 4.12
N LEU A 73 -3.77 3.57 2.90
CA LEU A 73 -3.89 2.29 2.21
C LEU A 73 -2.49 1.76 1.89
N ASP A 74 -2.23 0.51 2.25
CA ASP A 74 -0.99 -0.22 1.93
C ASP A 74 -1.32 -1.28 0.89
N GLY A 75 -0.55 -1.32 -0.20
CA GLY A 75 -0.82 -2.24 -1.29
C GLY A 75 0.30 -2.27 -2.32
N GLU A 76 0.03 -3.00 -3.40
CA GLU A 76 0.96 -3.18 -4.51
C GLU A 76 0.38 -2.54 -5.78
N VAL A 77 1.18 -1.74 -6.48
CA VAL A 77 0.85 -1.24 -7.83
C VAL A 77 1.39 -2.24 -8.85
N VAL A 78 0.48 -2.78 -9.68
CA VAL A 78 0.70 -3.82 -10.71
C VAL A 78 -0.18 -3.60 -11.92
#